data_AF-A0A6I9NF87-F1
#
_entry.id   AF-A0A6I9NF87-F1
#
_cell.length_a   1.000
_cell.length_b   1.000
_cell.length_c   1.000
_cell.angle_alpha   90.00
_cell.angle_beta   90.00
_cell.angle_gamma   90.00
#
_symmetry.space_group_name_H-M   'P 1'
#
loop_
_entity.id
_entity.type
_entity.pdbx_description
1 polymer ?
#
loop_
_entity_poly.entity_id
_entity_poly.type
_entity_poly.pdbx_seq_one_letter_code
_entity_poly.pdbx_strand_id
1 'polypeptide(L)'
;MLKMAGNSSYTIVEYFGGDSGYRCGYCKNDEGNFSHGMWSHTMTVQDYQDLIDRGWRRSGKYVYKPTLNKTCCPQYTIRCHATKFQPSKSHKKVLKKISKFISKGEMPKDQDNGEPMDAVCDQAGPREPSKACHSDVKCAAIKDIQKELPECPAITEGQKEVVDAAPAAPAVSETSRKDRASVSDDRKTATATKPGIGADPARPPCRKAKDLRKERRLQKNQIRQNVDGVPSIVSPPPPTAAQTKPLEDFINESLPDNSSHCLEVRLVRANPPSPQFKASFDASYQVYKLYQMAIHKDPPDKPSESQFRRFLCDSPLEAEHSPDGPEEGYGSFHQQYWLDDRIVAVGVIDILPTCVSSVYLYYHPDFASLSLGSYSALRLVSHASQISDTVPKLRSFQL
;
A
#
# COMPACT_ATOMS: atom_id res chain seq x y z
N MET A 1 3.16 -42.22 24.82
CA MET A 1 3.22 -40.90 24.15
C MET A 1 1.88 -40.67 23.46
N LEU A 2 0.98 -39.91 24.09
CA LEU A 2 -0.26 -39.48 23.43
C LEU A 2 0.15 -38.56 22.26
N LYS A 3 -0.11 -38.99 21.02
CA LYS A 3 -0.28 -38.05 19.91
C LYS A 3 -1.55 -37.27 20.24
N MET A 4 -1.41 -36.02 20.67
CA MET A 4 -2.52 -35.08 20.65
C MET A 4 -3.04 -35.03 19.22
N ALA A 5 -4.33 -35.25 19.04
CA ALA A 5 -5.00 -35.07 17.76
C ALA A 5 -4.66 -33.67 17.24
N GLY A 6 -4.17 -33.61 15.99
CA GLY A 6 -3.84 -32.33 15.35
C GLY A 6 -5.06 -31.43 15.40
N ASN A 7 -4.91 -30.26 16.01
CA ASN A 7 -5.92 -29.22 15.95
C ASN A 7 -5.91 -28.71 14.51
N SER A 8 -6.69 -29.34 13.62
CA SER A 8 -6.80 -28.91 12.23
C SER A 8 -7.41 -27.51 12.23
N SER A 9 -6.58 -26.50 11.94
CA SER A 9 -7.08 -25.17 11.64
C SER A 9 -7.85 -25.22 10.33
N TYR A 10 -9.02 -24.60 10.31
CA TYR A 10 -9.88 -24.54 9.13
C TYR A 10 -10.06 -23.09 8.72
N THR A 11 -9.93 -22.81 7.42
CA THR A 11 -10.34 -21.53 6.86
C THR A 11 -11.87 -21.51 6.71
N ILE A 12 -12.52 -20.51 7.31
CA ILE A 12 -13.97 -20.32 7.28
C ILE A 12 -14.26 -18.99 6.59
N VAL A 13 -14.95 -19.05 5.44
CA VAL A 13 -15.25 -17.91 4.60
C VAL A 13 -16.72 -17.88 4.21
N GLU A 14 -17.26 -16.67 4.08
CA GLU A 14 -18.58 -16.37 3.53
C GLU A 14 -18.39 -15.60 2.23
N TYR A 15 -18.77 -16.19 1.09
CA TYR A 15 -18.58 -15.61 -0.23
C TYR A 15 -19.79 -14.77 -0.65
N PHE A 16 -19.57 -13.53 -1.07
CA PHE A 16 -20.64 -12.60 -1.44
C PHE A 16 -20.83 -12.42 -2.95
N GLY A 17 -19.94 -13.00 -3.79
CA GLY A 17 -19.94 -12.69 -5.22
C GLY A 17 -19.43 -11.29 -5.52
N GLY A 18 -19.84 -10.73 -6.66
CA GLY A 18 -19.55 -9.34 -7.02
C GLY A 18 -19.62 -9.07 -8.51
N ASP A 19 -20.78 -8.59 -8.97
CA ASP A 19 -20.96 -8.04 -10.33
C ASP A 19 -21.28 -6.53 -10.32
N SER A 20 -21.54 -5.95 -9.15
CA SER A 20 -21.80 -4.52 -8.98
C SER A 20 -20.50 -3.71 -9.07
N GLY A 21 -20.55 -2.63 -9.83
CA GLY A 21 -19.47 -1.64 -9.90
C GLY A 21 -19.47 -0.74 -8.68
N TYR A 22 -18.27 -0.45 -8.18
CA TYR A 22 -18.02 0.53 -7.12
C TYR A 22 -17.22 1.70 -7.67
N ARG A 23 -17.21 2.79 -6.91
CA ARG A 23 -16.40 3.96 -7.24
C ARG A 23 -14.92 3.60 -7.29
N CYS A 24 -14.28 3.90 -8.41
CA CYS A 24 -12.86 3.68 -8.61
C CYS A 24 -12.03 4.65 -7.77
N GLY A 25 -11.16 4.12 -6.92
CA GLY A 25 -10.27 4.94 -6.08
C GLY A 25 -9.30 5.81 -6.88
N TYR A 26 -8.95 5.42 -8.11
CA TYR A 26 -7.96 6.10 -8.95
C TYR A 26 -8.58 7.18 -9.84
N CYS A 27 -9.39 6.79 -10.83
CA CYS A 27 -9.99 7.74 -11.78
C CYS A 27 -11.33 8.33 -11.32
N LYS A 28 -11.82 7.93 -10.14
CA LYS A 28 -13.06 8.43 -9.52
C LYS A 28 -14.37 8.13 -10.27
N ASN A 29 -14.34 7.29 -11.30
CA ASN A 29 -15.55 6.74 -11.95
C ASN A 29 -16.42 6.01 -10.92
N ASP A 30 -17.70 6.37 -10.80
CA ASP A 30 -18.63 5.84 -9.79
C ASP A 30 -18.94 4.34 -9.95
N GLU A 31 -18.77 3.77 -11.15
CA GLU A 31 -18.97 2.34 -11.44
C GLU A 31 -17.74 1.74 -12.16
N GLY A 32 -16.54 2.14 -11.72
CA GLY A 32 -15.28 1.77 -12.39
C GLY A 32 -14.51 0.60 -11.76
N ASN A 33 -14.90 0.13 -10.56
CA ASN A 33 -14.18 -0.89 -9.81
C ASN A 33 -15.04 -2.14 -9.58
N PHE A 34 -14.57 -3.30 -10.01
CA PHE A 34 -15.27 -4.57 -9.90
C PHE A 34 -14.39 -5.58 -9.18
N SER A 35 -14.96 -6.33 -8.24
CA SER A 35 -14.24 -7.38 -7.51
C SER A 35 -15.18 -8.44 -6.98
N HIS A 36 -14.69 -9.67 -6.89
CA HIS A 36 -15.31 -10.71 -6.09
C HIS A 36 -14.79 -10.64 -4.66
N GLY A 37 -15.69 -10.79 -3.68
CA GLY A 37 -15.33 -10.67 -2.27
C GLY A 37 -15.85 -11.79 -1.40
N MET A 38 -15.15 -12.02 -0.30
CA MET A 38 -15.58 -12.89 0.79
C MET A 38 -15.23 -12.26 2.14
N TRP A 39 -16.06 -12.51 3.15
CA TRP A 39 -15.69 -12.29 4.54
C TRP A 39 -14.98 -13.54 5.06
N SER A 40 -13.83 -13.36 5.69
CA SER A 40 -13.13 -14.46 6.34
C SER A 40 -13.26 -14.35 7.85
N HIS A 41 -13.91 -15.35 8.46
CA HIS A 41 -14.04 -15.44 9.91
C HIS A 41 -12.71 -15.88 10.54
N THR A 42 -12.08 -16.86 9.90
CA THR A 42 -10.72 -17.36 10.19
C THR A 42 -10.07 -17.85 8.89
N MET A 43 -8.76 -17.75 8.78
CA MET A 43 -7.97 -18.20 7.63
C MET A 43 -6.58 -18.64 8.05
N THR A 44 -6.13 -19.79 7.54
CA THR A 44 -4.74 -20.22 7.74
C THR A 44 -3.79 -19.35 6.91
N VAL A 45 -2.56 -19.19 7.36
CA VAL A 45 -1.55 -18.41 6.61
C VAL A 45 -1.19 -19.06 5.27
N GLN A 46 -1.30 -20.39 5.17
CA GLN A 46 -1.10 -21.12 3.92
C GLN A 46 -2.25 -20.89 2.93
N ASP A 47 -3.50 -20.91 3.38
CA ASP A 47 -4.63 -20.61 2.49
C ASP A 47 -4.58 -19.17 1.98
N TYR A 48 -4.21 -18.21 2.84
CA TYR A 48 -4.03 -16.83 2.39
C TYR A 48 -2.85 -16.67 1.44
N GLN A 49 -1.75 -17.40 1.64
CA GLN A 49 -0.64 -17.46 0.70
C GLN A 49 -1.11 -17.92 -0.69
N ASP A 50 -1.87 -19.00 -0.75
CA ASP A 50 -2.41 -19.53 -2.01
C ASP A 50 -3.37 -18.53 -2.69
N LEU A 51 -4.16 -17.79 -1.91
CA LEU A 51 -5.03 -16.73 -2.41
C LEU A 51 -4.24 -15.54 -2.95
N ILE A 52 -3.25 -15.03 -2.19
CA ILE A 52 -2.46 -13.87 -2.60
C ILE A 52 -1.59 -14.17 -3.83
N ASP A 53 -1.18 -15.43 -4.01
CA ASP A 53 -0.54 -15.95 -5.22
C ASP A 53 -1.43 -15.90 -6.46
N ARG A 54 -2.75 -15.96 -6.26
CA ARG A 54 -3.76 -15.91 -7.34
C ARG A 54 -4.36 -14.51 -7.51
N GLY A 55 -3.76 -13.49 -6.90
CA GLY A 55 -4.15 -12.09 -7.02
C GLY A 55 -5.29 -11.65 -6.10
N TRP A 56 -5.62 -12.44 -5.07
CA TRP A 56 -6.49 -11.97 -3.99
C TRP A 56 -5.74 -10.98 -3.09
N ARG A 57 -6.51 -10.12 -2.41
CA ARG A 57 -6.06 -9.04 -1.52
C ARG A 57 -6.97 -9.03 -0.29
N ARG A 58 -6.58 -8.33 0.78
CA ARG A 58 -7.46 -8.16 1.94
C ARG A 58 -7.43 -6.76 2.54
N SER A 59 -8.49 -6.43 3.26
CA SER A 59 -8.60 -5.25 4.12
C SER A 59 -9.37 -5.66 5.37
N GLY A 60 -8.68 -5.71 6.50
CA GLY A 60 -9.18 -6.41 7.68
C GLY A 60 -9.50 -7.88 7.37
N LYS A 61 -10.72 -8.29 7.69
CA LYS A 61 -11.31 -9.61 7.42
C LYS A 61 -11.94 -9.78 6.04
N TYR A 62 -12.08 -8.70 5.28
CA TYR A 62 -12.61 -8.77 3.91
C TYR A 62 -11.50 -9.14 2.94
N VAL A 63 -11.69 -10.22 2.17
CA VAL A 63 -10.74 -10.73 1.18
C VAL A 63 -11.39 -10.61 -0.20
N TYR A 64 -10.69 -10.02 -1.17
CA TYR A 64 -11.27 -9.69 -2.47
C TYR A 64 -10.28 -9.87 -3.62
N LYS A 65 -10.82 -10.09 -4.82
CA LYS A 65 -10.07 -10.20 -6.06
C LYS A 65 -10.64 -9.26 -7.11
N PRO A 66 -9.88 -8.23 -7.54
CA PRO A 66 -10.32 -7.35 -8.62
C PRO A 66 -10.55 -8.08 -9.94
N THR A 67 -11.63 -7.74 -10.62
CA THR A 67 -11.99 -8.24 -11.95
C THR A 67 -11.35 -7.34 -13.00
N LEU A 68 -10.09 -7.65 -13.34
CA LEU A 68 -9.20 -6.74 -14.08
C LEU A 68 -9.69 -6.36 -15.48
N ASN A 69 -10.47 -7.21 -16.16
CA ASN A 69 -11.03 -6.93 -17.48
C ASN A 69 -12.27 -6.03 -17.45
N LYS A 70 -12.92 -5.88 -16.28
CA LYS A 70 -14.06 -4.97 -16.07
C LYS A 70 -13.62 -3.65 -15.42
N THR A 71 -12.59 -3.70 -14.56
CA THR A 71 -12.12 -2.54 -13.79
C THR A 71 -11.38 -1.53 -14.66
N CYS A 72 -11.73 -0.25 -14.59
CA CYS A 72 -11.15 0.80 -15.43
C CYS A 72 -9.68 1.12 -15.11
N CYS A 73 -9.26 0.92 -13.86
CA CYS A 73 -7.88 1.09 -13.40
C CYS A 73 -7.36 -0.24 -12.83
N PRO A 74 -6.78 -1.12 -13.68
CA PRO A 74 -6.38 -2.46 -13.28
C PRO A 74 -5.32 -2.45 -12.17
N GLN A 75 -5.59 -3.23 -11.12
CA GLN A 75 -4.72 -3.35 -9.95
C GLN A 75 -3.79 -4.56 -10.11
N TYR A 76 -2.59 -4.33 -10.64
CA TYR A 76 -1.58 -5.38 -10.74
C TYR A 76 -0.85 -5.56 -9.42
N THR A 77 -0.77 -6.80 -8.97
CA THR A 77 0.07 -7.19 -7.83
C THR A 77 1.54 -7.08 -8.22
N ILE A 78 2.34 -6.46 -7.36
CA ILE A 78 3.79 -6.37 -7.57
C ILE A 78 4.46 -7.37 -6.64
N ARG A 79 5.20 -8.32 -7.22
CA ARG A 79 6.02 -9.27 -6.48
C ARG A 79 7.50 -8.99 -6.73
N CYS A 80 8.23 -8.80 -5.65
CA CYS A 80 9.66 -8.55 -5.65
C CYS A 80 10.39 -9.73 -5.00
N HIS A 81 11.39 -10.29 -5.68
CA HIS A 81 12.27 -11.29 -5.08
C HIS A 81 13.30 -10.59 -4.19
N ALA A 82 13.11 -10.67 -2.87
CA ALA A 82 13.85 -9.88 -1.88
C ALA A 82 15.37 -10.10 -1.97
N THR A 83 15.80 -11.37 -1.98
CA THR A 83 17.24 -11.72 -2.03
C THR A 83 17.94 -11.39 -3.36
N LYS A 84 17.18 -11.01 -4.40
CA LYS A 84 17.71 -10.58 -5.71
C LYS A 84 17.52 -9.09 -5.95
N PHE A 85 16.96 -8.37 -4.97
CA PHE A 85 16.69 -6.96 -5.12
C PHE A 85 17.97 -6.15 -5.11
N GLN A 86 18.13 -5.27 -6.10
CA GLN A 86 19.21 -4.31 -6.14
C GLN A 86 18.66 -2.88 -6.07
N PRO A 87 19.09 -2.07 -5.07
CA PRO A 87 18.62 -0.70 -4.95
C PRO A 87 18.96 0.14 -6.19
N SER A 88 17.94 0.72 -6.81
CA SER A 88 18.10 1.64 -7.93
C SER A 88 18.62 3.01 -7.46
N LYS A 89 18.96 3.90 -8.40
CA LYS A 89 19.34 5.28 -8.06
C LYS A 89 18.26 6.03 -7.28
N SER A 90 16.97 5.80 -7.57
CA SER A 90 15.88 6.42 -6.81
C SER A 90 15.75 5.82 -5.40
N HIS A 91 15.89 4.50 -5.25
CA HIS A 91 15.89 3.84 -3.94
C HIS A 91 17.02 4.38 -3.05
N LYS A 92 18.24 4.50 -3.60
CA LYS A 92 19.39 5.07 -2.90
C LYS A 92 19.17 6.54 -2.50
N LYS A 93 18.43 7.32 -3.30
CA LYS A 93 18.06 8.70 -2.92
C LYS A 93 17.13 8.72 -1.71
N VAL A 94 16.12 7.84 -1.65
CA VAL A 94 15.22 7.73 -0.51
C VAL A 94 15.97 7.34 0.76
N LEU A 95 16.88 6.37 0.69
CA LEU A 95 17.70 5.95 1.84
C LEU A 95 18.59 7.08 2.35
N LYS A 96 19.26 7.79 1.44
CA LYS A 96 20.09 8.96 1.78
C LYS A 96 19.28 10.10 2.40
N LYS A 97 18.04 10.27 1.96
CA LYS A 97 17.13 11.31 2.45
C LYS A 97 16.76 11.07 3.92
N ILE A 98 16.44 9.82 4.27
CA ILE A 98 16.20 9.40 5.65
C ILE A 98 17.49 9.52 6.49
N SER A 99 18.61 8.98 6.01
CA SER A 99 19.91 9.07 6.72
C SER A 99 20.34 10.52 6.98
N LYS A 100 20.17 11.41 6.01
CA LYS A 100 20.47 12.85 6.18
C LYS A 100 19.56 13.49 7.24
N PHE A 101 18.27 13.17 7.21
CA PHE A 101 17.33 13.67 8.20
C PHE A 101 17.71 13.19 9.61
N ILE A 102 17.99 11.90 9.78
CA ILE A 102 18.36 11.34 11.10
C ILE A 102 19.68 11.95 11.62
N SER A 103 20.69 12.07 10.76
CA SER A 103 22.00 12.59 11.16
C SER A 103 22.00 14.10 11.45
N LYS A 104 21.31 14.91 10.63
CA LYS A 104 21.41 16.38 10.67
C LYS A 104 20.14 17.11 11.15
N GLY A 105 19.02 16.42 11.31
CA GLY A 105 17.71 17.01 11.61
C GLY A 105 17.12 17.86 10.48
N GLU A 106 17.75 17.86 9.30
CA GLU A 106 17.32 18.66 8.17
C GLU A 106 16.23 17.95 7.37
N MET A 107 15.00 18.48 7.42
CA MET A 107 13.95 18.05 6.52
C MET A 107 14.32 18.35 5.06
N PRO A 108 14.08 17.41 4.13
CA PRO A 108 14.29 17.65 2.71
C PRO A 108 13.45 18.83 2.26
N LYS A 109 14.08 19.83 1.64
CA LYS A 109 13.36 20.91 0.97
C LYS A 109 12.51 20.28 -0.12
N ASP A 110 11.23 20.65 -0.20
CA ASP A 110 10.31 20.20 -1.23
C ASP A 110 10.81 20.65 -2.60
N GLN A 111 11.66 19.85 -3.22
CA GLN A 111 11.93 19.93 -4.64
C GLN A 111 10.97 18.95 -5.32
N ASP A 112 9.91 19.53 -5.86
CA ASP A 112 8.91 18.98 -6.78
C ASP A 112 9.55 18.08 -7.86
N ASN A 113 9.84 16.83 -7.52
CA ASN A 113 10.42 15.83 -8.43
C ASN A 113 10.18 14.38 -7.96
N GLY A 114 9.23 14.18 -7.05
CA GLY A 114 8.68 12.87 -6.74
C GLY A 114 7.19 13.01 -6.77
N GLU A 115 6.55 12.54 -7.84
CA GLU A 115 5.11 12.28 -7.79
C GLU A 115 4.86 11.46 -6.52
N PRO A 116 3.96 11.90 -5.62
CA PRO A 116 3.52 11.05 -4.54
C PRO A 116 3.02 9.75 -5.18
N MET A 117 3.34 8.61 -4.58
CA MET A 117 2.69 7.34 -4.95
C MET A 117 1.18 7.39 -4.71
N ASP A 118 0.71 8.44 -4.04
CA ASP A 118 -0.68 8.84 -3.92
C ASP A 118 -1.08 9.62 -5.18
N ALA A 119 -1.52 8.91 -6.21
CA ALA A 119 -2.28 9.50 -7.30
C ALA A 119 -3.62 10.01 -6.78
N VAL A 120 -3.62 11.19 -6.14
CA VAL A 120 -4.76 12.09 -6.13
C VAL A 120 -4.56 12.98 -7.36
N CYS A 121 -5.39 12.74 -8.37
CA CYS A 121 -5.43 13.55 -9.57
C CYS A 121 -6.02 14.92 -9.20
N ASP A 122 -5.18 15.86 -8.79
CA ASP A 122 -5.53 17.27 -8.95
C ASP A 122 -5.42 17.59 -10.43
N GLN A 123 -6.49 18.14 -11.01
CA GLN A 123 -6.50 19.26 -11.96
C GLN A 123 -7.96 19.59 -12.30
N ALA A 124 -8.52 20.58 -11.61
CA ALA A 124 -9.61 21.39 -12.14
C ALA A 124 -9.02 22.69 -12.70
N GLY A 125 -9.37 22.99 -13.95
CA GLY A 125 -8.96 24.21 -14.68
C GLY A 125 -9.59 25.50 -14.14
N PRO A 126 -9.39 26.62 -14.87
CA PRO A 126 -8.95 27.89 -14.31
C PRO A 126 -10.06 28.66 -13.60
N ARG A 127 -9.74 29.22 -12.44
CA ARG A 127 -10.50 30.33 -11.83
C ARG A 127 -9.54 31.45 -11.45
N GLU A 128 -9.87 32.65 -11.92
CA GLU A 128 -9.15 33.91 -11.73
C GLU A 128 -9.26 34.45 -10.28
N PRO A 129 -8.44 35.47 -9.91
CA PRO A 129 -7.80 35.52 -8.61
C PRO A 129 -8.64 36.26 -7.57
N SER A 130 -8.85 35.64 -6.42
CA SER A 130 -9.33 36.34 -5.22
C SER A 130 -8.34 36.14 -4.07
N LYS A 131 -7.50 37.15 -3.92
CA LYS A 131 -6.81 37.66 -2.72
C LYS A 131 -6.27 36.63 -1.72
N ALA A 132 -4.94 36.59 -1.68
CA ALA A 132 -4.12 35.97 -0.65
C ALA A 132 -4.56 36.38 0.77
N CYS A 133 -4.72 35.36 1.61
CA CYS A 133 -4.67 35.45 3.06
C CYS A 133 -3.48 34.57 3.47
N HIS A 134 -2.30 35.18 3.59
CA HIS A 134 -1.17 34.58 4.27
C HIS A 134 -1.52 34.49 5.76
N SER A 135 -1.80 33.29 6.26
CA SER A 135 -1.63 33.00 7.67
C SER A 135 -0.30 32.29 7.84
N ASP A 136 0.72 33.07 8.20
CA ASP A 136 2.02 32.59 8.64
C ASP A 136 1.86 31.70 9.88
N VAL A 137 1.84 30.38 9.69
CA VAL A 137 2.06 29.45 10.79
C VAL A 137 3.56 29.18 10.86
N LYS A 138 4.24 29.98 11.69
CA LYS A 138 5.61 29.69 12.14
C LYS A 138 5.61 28.35 12.88
N CYS A 139 6.52 27.46 12.47
CA CYS A 139 6.93 26.30 13.24
C CYS A 139 7.24 26.70 14.70
N ALA A 140 6.46 26.20 15.63
CA ALA A 140 6.82 26.19 17.04
C ALA A 140 7.51 24.85 17.36
N ALA A 141 8.66 24.97 18.01
CA ALA A 141 9.51 23.86 18.43
C ALA A 141 8.77 22.86 19.33
N ILE A 142 9.18 21.60 19.19
CA ILE A 142 8.82 20.46 20.04
C ILE A 142 9.05 20.83 21.51
N LYS A 143 7.96 20.93 22.29
CA LYS A 143 7.98 20.77 23.75
C LYS A 143 6.70 20.08 24.21
N ASP A 144 6.91 18.94 24.87
CA ASP A 144 6.16 18.31 25.96
C ASP A 144 4.64 18.48 26.02
N ILE A 145 3.93 17.37 25.77
CA ILE A 145 2.62 17.11 26.38
C ILE A 145 2.72 15.72 27.04
N GLN A 146 3.11 15.73 28.32
CA GLN A 146 2.73 14.70 29.28
C GLN A 146 1.65 15.30 30.20
N LYS A 147 0.69 14.45 30.62
CA LYS A 147 -0.49 14.71 31.47
C LYS A 147 -1.61 15.49 30.75
N GLU A 148 -2.86 15.04 30.71
CA GLU A 148 -3.70 14.44 31.76
C GLU A 148 -4.74 13.44 31.18
N LEU A 149 -4.99 12.35 31.91
CA LEU A 149 -6.23 11.57 31.80
C LEU A 149 -7.35 12.26 32.60
N PRO A 150 -8.60 12.27 32.10
CA PRO A 150 -9.77 12.32 32.97
C PRO A 150 -10.49 10.97 33.00
N GLU A 151 -10.84 10.56 34.22
CA GLU A 151 -11.62 9.38 34.58
C GLU A 151 -13.04 9.40 33.97
N CYS A 152 -13.53 8.22 33.58
CA CYS A 152 -14.91 8.01 33.15
C CYS A 152 -15.86 7.87 34.35
N PRO A 153 -17.05 8.50 34.37
CA PRO A 153 -18.13 8.09 35.24
C PRO A 153 -18.99 7.00 34.59
N ALA A 154 -19.23 5.94 35.37
CA ALA A 154 -20.15 4.86 35.08
C ALA A 154 -21.61 5.34 35.03
N ILE A 155 -22.39 4.86 34.05
CA ILE A 155 -23.86 4.86 34.13
C ILE A 155 -24.42 3.57 33.51
N THR A 156 -24.90 2.73 34.43
CA THR A 156 -26.08 1.87 34.48
C THR A 156 -26.87 1.47 33.22
N GLU A 157 -27.22 0.19 33.23
CA GLU A 157 -28.17 -0.54 32.40
C GLU A 157 -29.57 0.12 32.33
N GLY A 158 -30.20 -0.02 31.16
CA GLY A 158 -31.60 0.29 30.93
C GLY A 158 -32.12 -0.48 29.73
N GLN A 159 -32.68 -1.65 29.99
CA GLN A 159 -33.42 -2.48 29.03
C GLN A 159 -34.67 -1.74 28.50
N LYS A 160 -34.96 -1.88 27.21
CA LYS A 160 -36.33 -1.85 26.68
C LYS A 160 -36.43 -2.57 25.35
N GLU A 161 -37.10 -3.73 25.38
CA GLU A 161 -37.68 -4.43 24.23
C GLU A 161 -38.82 -3.61 23.61
N VAL A 162 -38.95 -3.61 22.28
CA VAL A 162 -40.24 -3.55 21.57
C VAL A 162 -40.12 -4.38 20.28
N VAL A 163 -41.20 -5.11 19.98
CA VAL A 163 -41.36 -6.21 19.03
C VAL A 163 -42.02 -5.74 17.71
N ASP A 164 -41.64 -6.42 16.61
CA ASP A 164 -42.30 -6.65 15.30
C ASP A 164 -42.90 -5.52 14.43
N ALA A 165 -42.54 -5.53 13.13
CA ALA A 165 -43.45 -5.88 12.02
C ALA A 165 -42.78 -5.78 10.63
N ALA A 166 -42.91 -6.84 9.82
CA ALA A 166 -42.64 -6.86 8.37
C ALA A 166 -43.70 -6.07 7.57
N PRO A 167 -43.48 -5.80 6.26
CA PRO A 167 -44.14 -6.69 5.29
C PRO A 167 -43.41 -6.94 3.93
N ALA A 168 -43.69 -8.14 3.43
CA ALA A 168 -43.96 -8.66 2.08
C ALA A 168 -43.56 -7.92 0.77
N ALA A 169 -43.18 -8.77 -0.19
CA ALA A 169 -42.97 -8.56 -1.63
C ALA A 169 -44.24 -8.13 -2.43
N PRO A 170 -44.08 -7.85 -3.73
CA PRO A 170 -44.86 -8.63 -4.70
C PRO A 170 -44.09 -9.10 -5.95
N ALA A 171 -44.83 -9.95 -6.67
CA ALA A 171 -44.46 -10.91 -7.69
C ALA A 171 -44.25 -10.39 -9.13
N VAL A 172 -43.40 -11.13 -9.85
CA VAL A 172 -43.51 -11.69 -11.22
C VAL A 172 -44.37 -10.96 -12.26
N SER A 173 -43.75 -10.68 -13.42
CA SER A 173 -44.41 -10.79 -14.73
C SER A 173 -43.42 -11.23 -15.81
N GLU A 174 -43.62 -12.45 -16.32
CA GLU A 174 -43.04 -12.95 -17.57
C GLU A 174 -43.78 -12.34 -18.77
N THR A 175 -43.06 -12.02 -19.84
CA THR A 175 -43.54 -12.21 -21.21
C THR A 175 -42.37 -12.44 -22.15
N SER A 176 -42.40 -13.59 -22.84
CA SER A 176 -41.55 -13.95 -23.97
C SER A 176 -41.73 -13.00 -25.17
N ARG A 177 -40.69 -12.85 -26.00
CA ARG A 177 -40.72 -13.28 -27.43
C ARG A 177 -39.45 -12.90 -28.22
N LYS A 178 -38.97 -13.93 -28.94
CA LYS A 178 -38.43 -13.97 -30.31
C LYS A 178 -37.02 -13.42 -30.61
N ASP A 179 -36.19 -14.37 -31.01
CA ASP A 179 -35.11 -14.25 -32.00
C ASP A 179 -35.51 -13.44 -33.24
N ARG A 180 -34.60 -12.59 -33.70
CA ARG A 180 -34.29 -12.48 -35.13
C ARG A 180 -32.89 -11.89 -35.34
N ALA A 181 -32.04 -12.68 -36.00
CA ALA A 181 -30.82 -12.20 -36.63
C ALA A 181 -31.16 -11.36 -37.87
N SER A 182 -30.43 -10.26 -38.07
CA SER A 182 -30.20 -9.69 -39.40
C SER A 182 -28.92 -8.86 -39.38
N VAL A 183 -28.01 -9.27 -40.25
CA VAL A 183 -26.80 -8.55 -40.66
C VAL A 183 -27.21 -7.39 -41.58
N SER A 184 -26.67 -6.20 -41.34
CA SER A 184 -26.54 -5.18 -42.37
C SER A 184 -25.27 -4.36 -42.12
N ASP A 185 -24.41 -4.39 -43.12
CA ASP A 185 -23.22 -3.58 -43.31
C ASP A 185 -23.67 -2.15 -43.67
N ASP A 186 -23.20 -1.14 -42.93
CA ASP A 186 -23.14 0.21 -43.49
C ASP A 186 -22.07 1.08 -42.82
N ARG A 187 -21.30 1.69 -43.70
CA ARG A 187 -20.05 2.41 -43.44
C ARG A 187 -20.39 3.90 -43.38
N LYS A 188 -20.17 4.59 -42.24
CA LYS A 188 -19.70 6.00 -42.22
C LYS A 188 -19.42 6.62 -40.84
N THR A 189 -18.37 7.44 -40.89
CA THR A 189 -18.06 8.67 -40.13
C THR A 189 -17.60 8.57 -38.67
N ALA A 190 -16.32 8.89 -38.48
CA ALA A 190 -15.67 9.11 -37.20
C ALA A 190 -16.27 10.32 -36.47
N THR A 191 -17.06 10.04 -35.44
CA THR A 191 -17.39 11.01 -34.38
C THR A 191 -16.35 10.98 -33.28
N ALA A 192 -15.87 12.16 -32.88
CA ALA A 192 -14.97 12.33 -31.74
C ALA A 192 -15.59 11.77 -30.45
N THR A 193 -14.89 10.85 -29.78
CA THR A 193 -15.36 10.17 -28.57
C THR A 193 -15.24 11.05 -27.33
N LYS A 194 -16.26 10.99 -26.46
CA LYS A 194 -16.30 11.63 -25.15
C LYS A 194 -15.36 10.91 -24.16
N PRO A 195 -14.82 11.59 -23.13
CA PRO A 195 -13.90 10.98 -22.17
C PRO A 195 -14.58 9.86 -21.36
N GLY A 196 -13.92 8.70 -21.22
CA GLY A 196 -14.35 7.62 -20.31
C GLY A 196 -14.46 6.21 -20.90
N ILE A 197 -14.34 6.02 -22.21
CA ILE A 197 -14.39 4.68 -22.83
C ILE A 197 -12.98 4.19 -23.15
N GLY A 198 -12.39 3.45 -22.20
CA GLY A 198 -11.23 2.57 -22.43
C GLY A 198 -10.01 3.17 -23.13
N ALA A 199 -9.03 2.32 -23.44
CA ALA A 199 -7.92 2.72 -24.28
C ALA A 199 -8.40 2.81 -25.74
N ASP A 200 -8.27 3.99 -26.34
CA ASP A 200 -8.51 4.23 -27.77
C ASP A 200 -7.65 3.26 -28.61
N PRO A 201 -8.25 2.29 -29.34
CA PRO A 201 -7.50 1.32 -30.14
C PRO A 201 -6.68 1.96 -31.27
N ALA A 202 -7.03 3.19 -31.66
CA ALA A 202 -6.30 3.96 -32.67
C ALA A 202 -5.10 4.72 -32.09
N ARG A 203 -4.94 4.78 -30.77
CA ARG A 203 -3.74 5.34 -30.13
C ARG A 203 -2.70 4.24 -29.89
N PRO A 204 -1.42 4.50 -30.13
CA PRO A 204 -0.37 3.55 -29.81
C PRO A 204 -0.41 3.23 -28.30
N PRO A 205 -0.10 1.98 -27.89
CA PRO A 205 -0.10 1.59 -26.48
C PRO A 205 0.72 2.57 -25.64
N CYS A 206 0.21 2.97 -24.47
CA CYS A 206 0.94 3.83 -23.55
C CYS A 206 2.27 3.17 -23.17
N ARG A 207 3.36 3.60 -23.81
CA ARG A 207 4.71 3.15 -23.48
C ARG A 207 5.14 3.82 -22.18
N LYS A 208 5.74 3.05 -21.27
CA LYS A 208 6.23 3.59 -19.99
C LYS A 208 7.19 4.74 -20.30
N ALA A 209 7.08 5.85 -19.56
CA ALA A 209 7.93 7.03 -19.77
C ALA A 209 9.44 6.69 -19.76
N LYS A 210 9.83 5.64 -19.03
CA LYS A 210 11.19 5.09 -19.00
C LYS A 210 11.66 4.56 -20.37
N ASP A 211 10.79 3.89 -21.12
CA ASP A 211 11.13 3.31 -22.42
C ASP A 211 11.30 4.42 -23.47
N LEU A 212 10.42 5.41 -23.44
CA LEU A 212 10.54 6.62 -24.27
C LEU A 212 11.82 7.41 -23.96
N ARG A 213 12.22 7.50 -22.69
CA ARG A 213 13.50 8.13 -22.28
C ARG A 213 14.71 7.31 -22.75
N LYS A 214 14.65 5.98 -22.71
CA LYS A 214 15.72 5.08 -23.18
C LYS A 214 15.91 5.21 -24.69
N GLU A 215 14.82 5.27 -25.45
CA GLU A 215 14.81 5.43 -26.90
C GLU A 215 15.34 6.80 -27.33
N ARG A 216 14.88 7.89 -26.69
CA ARG A 216 15.43 9.23 -26.94
C ARG A 216 16.94 9.30 -26.67
N ARG A 217 17.43 8.60 -25.64
CA ARG A 217 18.87 8.49 -25.37
C ARG A 217 19.60 7.72 -26.46
N LEU A 218 19.01 6.64 -26.99
CA LEU A 218 19.58 5.87 -28.10
C LEU A 218 19.65 6.69 -29.38
N GLN A 219 18.57 7.39 -29.74
CA GLN A 219 18.52 8.28 -30.89
C GLN A 219 19.54 9.42 -30.77
N LYS A 220 19.66 10.03 -29.58
CA LYS A 220 20.68 11.07 -29.34
C LYS A 220 22.11 10.53 -29.48
N ASN A 221 22.36 9.27 -29.10
CA ASN A 221 23.67 8.63 -29.30
C ASN A 221 23.94 8.29 -30.77
N GLN A 222 22.93 7.83 -31.53
CA GLN A 222 23.06 7.58 -32.97
C GLN A 222 23.29 8.88 -33.76
N ILE A 223 22.57 9.95 -33.41
CA ILE A 223 22.77 11.28 -34.01
C ILE A 223 24.20 11.78 -33.73
N ARG A 224 24.73 11.60 -32.52
CA ARG A 224 26.12 11.95 -32.19
C ARG A 224 27.15 11.16 -32.99
N GLN A 225 26.89 9.88 -33.26
CA GLN A 225 27.77 9.03 -34.08
C GLN A 225 27.74 9.39 -35.59
N ASN A 226 26.66 10.02 -36.06
CA ASN A 226 26.53 10.45 -37.46
C ASN A 226 27.05 11.87 -37.75
N VAL A 227 27.28 12.70 -36.72
CA VAL A 227 27.74 14.09 -36.90
C VAL A 227 29.26 14.22 -36.78
N ASP A 228 29.90 13.41 -35.93
CA ASP A 228 31.36 13.35 -35.82
C ASP A 228 31.87 12.09 -36.51
N GLY A 229 32.27 12.22 -37.79
CA GLY A 229 32.78 11.14 -38.64
C GLY A 229 34.14 10.57 -38.21
N VAL A 230 34.26 10.09 -36.97
CA VAL A 230 35.44 9.40 -36.43
C VAL A 230 35.02 8.03 -35.91
N PRO A 231 35.50 6.91 -36.50
CA PRO A 231 35.23 5.59 -35.98
C PRO A 231 36.04 5.38 -34.70
N SER A 232 35.40 5.53 -33.54
CA SER A 232 36.00 5.23 -32.24
C SER A 232 36.11 3.71 -32.03
N ILE A 233 37.16 3.10 -32.58
CA ILE A 233 37.58 1.73 -32.29
C ILE A 233 38.31 1.72 -30.94
N VAL A 234 37.58 1.87 -29.83
CA VAL A 234 37.93 1.28 -28.54
C VAL A 234 36.62 1.14 -27.77
N SER A 235 36.06 -0.06 -27.73
CA SER A 235 35.08 -0.40 -26.69
C SER A 235 35.82 -0.30 -25.36
N PRO A 236 35.43 0.58 -24.42
CA PRO A 236 36.01 0.54 -23.08
C PRO A 236 35.79 -0.88 -22.52
N PRO A 237 36.76 -1.44 -21.78
CA PRO A 237 36.56 -2.72 -21.12
C PRO A 237 35.26 -2.65 -20.32
N PRO A 238 34.47 -3.75 -20.27
CA PRO A 238 33.26 -3.78 -19.47
C PRO A 238 33.64 -3.26 -18.08
N PRO A 239 32.89 -2.28 -17.51
CA PRO A 239 33.19 -1.80 -16.18
C PRO A 239 33.25 -3.04 -15.30
N THR A 240 34.40 -3.26 -14.67
CA THR A 240 34.61 -4.29 -13.64
C THR A 240 33.35 -4.26 -12.80
N ALA A 241 32.61 -5.37 -12.73
CA ALA A 241 31.28 -5.40 -12.14
C ALA A 241 31.36 -4.76 -10.75
N ALA A 242 30.99 -3.49 -10.66
CA ALA A 242 31.09 -2.74 -9.43
C ALA A 242 30.09 -3.43 -8.52
N GLN A 243 30.60 -4.18 -7.54
CA GLN A 243 29.78 -4.92 -6.60
C GLN A 243 28.79 -3.91 -6.02
N THR A 244 27.53 -4.09 -6.38
CA THR A 244 26.47 -3.18 -5.96
C THR A 244 26.22 -3.53 -4.51
N LYS A 245 26.52 -2.60 -3.59
CA LYS A 245 26.26 -2.79 -2.16
C LYS A 245 24.81 -3.31 -1.96
N PRO A 246 24.60 -4.34 -1.13
CA PRO A 246 23.26 -4.83 -0.80
C PRO A 246 22.42 -3.74 -0.14
N LEU A 247 21.10 -3.96 -0.06
CA LEU A 247 20.17 -2.97 0.49
C LEU A 247 20.43 -2.73 1.98
N GLU A 248 20.80 -3.78 2.68
CA GLU A 248 21.08 -3.88 4.11
C GLU A 248 22.20 -2.92 4.49
N ASP A 249 23.26 -2.81 3.68
CA ASP A 249 24.37 -1.88 3.90
C ASP A 249 23.92 -0.41 3.95
N PHE A 250 22.89 -0.04 3.18
CA PHE A 250 22.36 1.32 3.18
C PHE A 250 21.38 1.58 4.34
N ILE A 251 20.74 0.52 4.84
CA ILE A 251 19.79 0.60 5.95
C ILE A 251 20.53 0.58 7.29
N ASN A 252 21.58 -0.23 7.38
CA ASN A 252 22.39 -0.46 8.56
C ASN A 252 23.66 0.43 8.58
N GLU A 253 23.79 1.37 7.63
CA GLU A 253 24.91 2.31 7.61
C GLU A 253 24.98 3.02 8.96
N SER A 254 26.06 2.78 9.70
CA SER A 254 26.21 3.29 11.07
C SER A 254 26.16 4.81 11.04
N LEU A 255 25.16 5.36 11.72
CA LEU A 255 24.99 6.79 11.85
C LEU A 255 26.03 7.34 12.84
N PRO A 256 26.46 8.60 12.71
CA PRO A 256 27.39 9.22 13.65
C PRO A 256 26.83 9.21 15.09
N ASP A 257 27.72 9.10 16.09
CA ASP A 257 27.35 9.10 17.52
C ASP A 257 26.59 10.38 17.95
N ASN A 258 26.72 11.46 17.19
CA ASN A 258 26.04 12.75 17.39
C ASN A 258 24.83 12.95 16.47
N SER A 259 24.12 11.87 16.10
CA SER A 259 22.92 11.97 15.28
C SER A 259 21.83 12.82 15.94
N SER A 260 21.12 13.61 15.14
CA SER A 260 20.09 14.53 15.63
C SER A 260 18.81 13.82 16.08
N HIS A 261 18.52 12.66 15.49
CA HIS A 261 17.36 11.84 15.79
C HIS A 261 17.73 10.36 15.94
N CYS A 262 16.86 9.59 16.59
CA CYS A 262 16.94 8.13 16.63
C CYS A 262 15.73 7.53 15.90
N LEU A 263 15.98 6.70 14.88
CA LEU A 263 14.93 5.94 14.18
C LEU A 263 15.02 4.46 14.54
N GLU A 264 14.00 3.96 15.23
CA GLU A 264 13.83 2.55 15.56
C GLU A 264 12.68 1.95 14.74
N VAL A 265 12.86 0.72 14.25
CA VAL A 265 11.79 -0.02 13.55
C VAL A 265 11.43 -1.22 14.40
N ARG A 266 10.18 -1.28 14.86
CA ARG A 266 9.66 -2.36 15.71
C ARG A 266 8.63 -3.17 14.95
N LEU A 267 8.76 -4.50 14.97
CA LEU A 267 7.72 -5.39 14.47
C LEU A 267 6.83 -5.82 15.65
N VAL A 268 5.54 -5.50 15.60
CA VAL A 268 4.60 -5.86 16.66
C VAL A 268 3.45 -6.69 16.10
N ARG A 269 3.07 -7.77 16.79
CA ARG A 269 1.99 -8.66 16.34
C ARG A 269 0.63 -8.02 16.60
N ALA A 270 -0.15 -7.82 15.53
CA ALA A 270 -1.47 -7.20 15.59
C ALA A 270 -2.57 -8.23 15.88
N ASN A 271 -2.44 -9.45 15.36
CA ASN A 271 -3.41 -10.53 15.55
C ASN A 271 -2.74 -11.87 15.89
N PRO A 272 -3.08 -12.49 17.05
CA PRO A 272 -3.71 -11.86 18.21
C PRO A 272 -2.82 -10.72 18.76
N PRO A 273 -3.40 -9.67 19.37
CA PRO A 273 -2.65 -8.47 19.75
C PRO A 273 -1.64 -8.74 20.87
N SER A 274 -0.36 -8.49 20.59
CA SER A 274 0.71 -8.60 21.60
C SER A 274 0.65 -7.47 22.64
N PRO A 275 1.33 -7.59 23.80
CA PRO A 275 1.44 -6.50 24.77
C PRO A 275 1.99 -5.21 24.16
N GLN A 276 3.00 -5.31 23.28
CA GLN A 276 3.60 -4.16 22.59
C GLN A 276 2.62 -3.49 21.64
N PHE A 277 1.81 -4.28 20.92
CA PHE A 277 0.74 -3.76 20.07
C PHE A 277 -0.30 -3.00 20.90
N LYS A 278 -0.75 -3.57 22.02
CA LYS A 278 -1.71 -2.91 22.93
C LYS A 278 -1.15 -1.61 23.50
N ALA A 279 0.12 -1.61 23.93
CA ALA A 279 0.77 -0.44 24.52
C ALA A 279 0.97 0.72 23.52
N SER A 280 1.09 0.41 22.22
CA SER A 280 1.31 1.39 21.15
C SER A 280 0.04 1.73 20.36
N PHE A 281 -1.10 1.12 20.70
CA PHE A 281 -2.33 1.20 19.92
C PHE A 281 -2.81 2.64 19.74
N ASP A 282 -2.91 3.42 20.83
CA ASP A 282 -3.41 4.79 20.77
C ASP A 282 -2.49 5.69 19.96
N ALA A 283 -1.18 5.58 20.15
CA ALA A 283 -0.19 6.33 19.37
C ALA A 283 -0.30 6.01 17.87
N SER A 284 -0.46 4.73 17.53
CA SER A 284 -0.66 4.25 16.16
C SER A 284 -1.95 4.81 15.55
N TYR A 285 -3.05 4.78 16.30
CA TYR A 285 -4.35 5.30 15.88
C TYR A 285 -4.31 6.81 15.63
N GLN A 286 -3.61 7.60 16.47
CA GLN A 286 -3.48 9.04 16.24
C GLN A 286 -2.75 9.35 14.92
N VAL A 287 -1.70 8.59 14.58
CA VAL A 287 -1.01 8.73 13.29
C VAL A 287 -1.95 8.39 12.13
N TYR A 288 -2.74 7.31 12.25
CA TYR A 288 -3.75 6.96 11.25
C TYR A 288 -4.78 8.08 11.07
N LYS A 289 -5.31 8.63 12.17
CA LYS A 289 -6.29 9.72 12.15
C LYS A 289 -5.76 10.95 11.41
N LEU A 290 -4.55 11.39 11.75
CA LEU A 290 -3.88 12.50 11.07
C LEU A 290 -3.69 12.22 9.58
N TYR A 291 -3.27 11.00 9.24
CA TYR A 291 -3.09 10.57 7.85
C TYR A 291 -4.40 10.60 7.06
N GLN A 292 -5.51 10.07 7.60
CA GLN A 292 -6.82 10.10 6.94
C GLN A 292 -7.29 11.54 6.69
N MET A 293 -7.13 12.43 7.68
CA MET A 293 -7.52 13.83 7.55
C MET A 293 -6.67 14.59 6.51
N ALA A 294 -5.34 14.40 6.55
CA ALA A 294 -4.43 15.13 5.68
C ALA A 294 -4.42 14.61 4.24
N ILE A 295 -4.42 13.28 4.05
CA ILE A 295 -4.24 12.64 2.74
C ILE A 295 -5.57 12.29 2.09
N HIS A 296 -6.50 11.68 2.82
CA HIS A 296 -7.81 11.28 2.30
C HIS A 296 -8.87 12.38 2.41
N LYS A 297 -8.57 13.49 3.09
CA LYS A 297 -9.48 14.63 3.33
C LYS A 297 -10.75 14.22 4.08
N ASP A 298 -10.63 13.20 4.91
CA ASP A 298 -11.71 12.74 5.76
C ASP A 298 -11.99 13.77 6.87
N PRO A 299 -13.27 14.02 7.21
CA PRO A 299 -13.60 14.90 8.32
C PRO A 299 -13.20 14.27 9.67
N PRO A 300 -12.96 15.06 10.73
CA PRO A 300 -12.33 14.59 11.99
C PRO A 300 -13.09 13.48 12.74
N ASP A 301 -14.38 13.34 12.49
CA ASP A 301 -15.30 12.36 13.08
C ASP A 301 -15.33 11.01 12.33
N LYS A 302 -14.93 11.00 11.05
CA LYS A 302 -14.94 9.79 10.22
C LYS A 302 -13.88 8.75 10.61
N PRO A 303 -12.58 9.08 10.79
CA PRO A 303 -11.54 8.11 11.14
C PRO A 303 -11.64 7.69 12.60
N SER A 304 -12.63 6.86 12.90
CA SER A 304 -12.90 6.33 14.25
C SER A 304 -11.98 5.16 14.62
N GLU A 305 -11.86 4.90 15.91
CA GLU A 305 -11.06 3.77 16.42
C GLU A 305 -11.62 2.42 15.92
N SER A 306 -12.95 2.27 15.86
CA SER A 306 -13.58 1.06 15.36
C SER A 306 -13.27 0.82 13.88
N GLN A 307 -13.24 1.89 13.08
CA GLN A 307 -12.81 1.82 11.69
C GLN A 307 -11.34 1.40 11.58
N PHE A 308 -10.46 2.01 12.39
CA PHE A 308 -9.04 1.67 12.44
C PHE A 308 -8.83 0.19 12.79
N ARG A 309 -9.50 -0.31 13.84
CA ARG A 309 -9.46 -1.72 14.24
C ARG A 309 -9.90 -2.63 13.10
N ARG A 310 -11.10 -2.40 12.58
CA ARG A 310 -11.71 -3.25 11.56
C ARG A 310 -10.87 -3.38 10.29
N PHE A 311 -10.25 -2.29 9.85
CA PHE A 311 -9.52 -2.27 8.58
C PHE A 311 -8.04 -2.62 8.70
N LEU A 312 -7.39 -2.23 9.80
CA LEU A 312 -5.92 -2.25 9.90
C LEU A 312 -5.38 -3.10 11.05
N CYS A 313 -6.20 -3.47 12.04
CA CYS A 313 -5.75 -4.28 13.18
C CYS A 313 -6.30 -5.70 13.11
N ASP A 314 -7.60 -5.82 12.87
CA ASP A 314 -8.29 -7.10 12.79
C ASP A 314 -7.81 -7.87 11.57
N SER A 315 -7.58 -9.17 11.76
CA SER A 315 -7.13 -10.06 10.69
C SER A 315 -7.87 -11.39 10.77
N PRO A 316 -8.14 -12.02 9.62
CA PRO A 316 -8.62 -13.40 9.60
C PRO A 316 -7.48 -14.38 9.84
N LEU A 317 -6.21 -13.96 9.69
CA LEU A 317 -5.07 -14.85 9.75
C LEU A 317 -4.85 -15.40 11.16
N GLU A 318 -4.86 -16.71 11.26
CA GLU A 318 -4.45 -17.42 12.46
C GLU A 318 -2.94 -17.33 12.62
N ALA A 319 -2.50 -16.98 13.83
CA ALA A 319 -1.08 -16.95 14.14
C ALA A 319 -0.52 -18.38 14.19
N GLU A 320 0.51 -18.63 13.40
CA GLU A 320 1.15 -19.95 13.31
C GLU A 320 2.63 -19.81 13.66
N HIS A 321 3.14 -20.71 14.49
CA HIS A 321 4.57 -20.88 14.73
C HIS A 321 4.96 -22.27 14.26
N SER A 322 5.93 -22.33 13.37
CA SER A 322 6.51 -23.57 12.86
C SER A 322 8.00 -23.61 13.23
N PRO A 323 8.57 -24.78 13.57
CA PRO A 323 10.01 -24.91 13.79
C PRO A 323 10.85 -24.46 12.59
N ASP A 324 10.30 -24.56 11.38
CA ASP A 324 10.95 -24.13 10.12
C ASP A 324 10.48 -22.72 9.68
N GLY A 325 9.79 -21.99 10.56
CA GLY A 325 9.25 -20.65 10.30
C GLY A 325 10.11 -19.52 10.88
N PRO A 326 9.72 -18.26 10.64
CA PRO A 326 10.38 -17.10 11.24
C PRO A 326 10.19 -17.10 12.76
N GLU A 327 11.15 -16.52 13.48
CA GLU A 327 11.13 -16.42 14.95
C GLU A 327 9.84 -15.75 15.45
N GLU A 328 9.41 -14.69 14.76
CA GLU A 328 8.23 -13.93 15.12
C GLU A 328 6.92 -14.66 14.76
N GLY A 329 7.01 -15.78 14.03
CA GLY A 329 5.89 -16.56 13.51
C GLY A 329 5.19 -15.93 12.30
N TYR A 330 4.24 -16.66 11.74
CA TYR A 330 3.39 -16.17 10.65
C TYR A 330 2.16 -15.41 11.19
N GLY A 331 1.53 -14.63 10.32
CA GLY A 331 0.30 -13.88 10.61
C GLY A 331 0.42 -12.38 10.33
N SER A 332 -0.36 -11.58 11.05
CA SER A 332 -0.48 -10.12 10.82
C SER A 332 0.24 -9.28 11.87
N PHE A 333 0.98 -8.29 11.38
CA PHE A 333 1.86 -7.44 12.17
C PHE A 333 1.75 -5.98 11.75
N HIS A 334 2.13 -5.09 12.67
CA HIS A 334 2.43 -3.69 12.39
C HIS A 334 3.94 -3.50 12.48
N GLN A 335 4.57 -3.05 11.41
CA GLN A 335 5.94 -2.56 11.40
C GLN A 335 5.91 -1.06 11.72
N GLN A 336 6.24 -0.72 12.95
CA GLN A 336 6.17 0.64 13.50
C GLN A 336 7.52 1.34 13.36
N TYR A 337 7.49 2.59 12.93
CA TYR A 337 8.64 3.47 12.75
C TYR A 337 8.62 4.52 13.85
N TRP A 338 9.54 4.41 14.79
CA TRP A 338 9.65 5.26 15.97
C TRP A 338 10.78 6.25 15.77
N LEU A 339 10.46 7.55 15.79
CA LEU A 339 11.42 8.64 15.72
C LEU A 339 11.39 9.40 17.05
N ASP A 340 12.50 9.40 17.79
CA ASP A 340 12.62 10.03 19.12
C ASP A 340 11.42 9.67 20.02
N ASP A 341 11.20 8.36 20.20
CA ASP A 341 10.12 7.77 21.02
C ASP A 341 8.68 8.06 20.54
N ARG A 342 8.50 8.56 19.32
CA ARG A 342 7.17 8.79 18.72
C ARG A 342 6.98 7.98 17.44
N ILE A 343 5.80 7.36 17.29
CA ILE A 343 5.45 6.68 16.03
C ILE A 343 5.24 7.74 14.94
N VAL A 344 5.96 7.61 13.84
CA VAL A 344 5.84 8.50 12.66
C VAL A 344 5.31 7.78 11.42
N ALA A 345 5.37 6.45 11.39
CA ALA A 345 4.75 5.64 10.35
C ALA A 345 4.46 4.22 10.85
N VAL A 346 3.49 3.57 10.22
CA VAL A 346 3.17 2.16 10.48
C VAL A 346 2.81 1.47 9.18
N GLY A 347 3.56 0.41 8.88
CA GLY A 347 3.23 -0.55 7.82
C GLY A 347 2.41 -1.69 8.39
N VAL A 348 1.19 -1.90 7.88
CA VAL A 348 0.38 -3.09 8.18
C VAL A 348 0.83 -4.18 7.22
N ILE A 349 1.33 -5.30 7.77
CA ILE A 349 1.94 -6.35 6.98
C ILE A 349 1.48 -7.75 7.40
N ASP A 350 1.58 -8.68 6.47
CA ASP A 350 1.45 -10.11 6.74
C ASP A 350 2.77 -10.82 6.47
N ILE A 351 3.19 -11.67 7.39
CA ILE A 351 4.29 -12.61 7.19
C ILE A 351 3.66 -13.96 6.86
N LEU A 352 3.85 -14.40 5.63
CA LEU A 352 3.28 -15.62 5.04
C LEU A 352 4.38 -16.62 4.68
N PRO A 353 4.06 -17.91 4.46
CA PRO A 353 5.05 -18.96 4.20
C PRO A 353 6.08 -18.66 3.10
N THR A 354 5.75 -17.84 2.09
CA THR A 354 6.68 -17.52 1.00
C THR A 354 6.92 -16.02 0.77
N CYS A 355 6.16 -15.14 1.42
CA CYS A 355 6.31 -13.70 1.26
C CYS A 355 5.98 -12.86 2.50
N VAL A 356 6.56 -11.65 2.53
CA VAL A 356 6.02 -10.55 3.33
C VAL A 356 5.09 -9.73 2.44
N SER A 357 3.83 -9.59 2.83
CA SER A 357 2.83 -8.78 2.12
C SER A 357 2.64 -7.44 2.82
N SER A 358 2.72 -6.35 2.06
CA SER A 358 2.36 -5.00 2.52
C SER A 358 0.87 -4.77 2.27
N VAL A 359 0.08 -4.65 3.34
CA VAL A 359 -1.38 -4.44 3.27
C VAL A 359 -1.71 -2.96 3.18
N TYR A 360 -1.11 -2.14 4.04
CA TYR A 360 -1.37 -0.71 4.10
C TYR A 360 -0.21 0.03 4.75
N LEU A 361 -0.08 1.33 4.47
CA LEU A 361 0.87 2.20 5.14
C LEU A 361 0.19 3.53 5.46
N TYR A 362 0.36 4.00 6.68
CA TYR A 362 0.00 5.35 7.09
C TYR A 362 1.16 5.99 7.84
N TYR A 363 1.25 7.30 7.77
CA TYR A 363 2.35 8.05 8.35
C TYR A 363 1.92 9.44 8.78
N HIS A 364 2.69 10.03 9.68
CA HIS A 364 2.43 11.37 10.19
C HIS A 364 2.73 12.40 9.09
N PRO A 365 1.78 13.28 8.71
CA PRO A 365 1.88 14.16 7.54
C PRO A 365 3.12 15.07 7.51
N ASP A 366 3.59 15.53 8.68
CA ASP A 366 4.81 16.35 8.80
C ASP A 366 6.06 15.68 8.19
N PHE A 367 6.06 14.35 8.07
CA PHE A 367 7.16 13.58 7.50
C PHE A 367 6.90 13.14 6.05
N ALA A 368 5.87 13.69 5.38
CA ALA A 368 5.56 13.38 3.97
C ALA A 368 6.77 13.62 3.05
N SER A 369 7.51 14.69 3.34
CA SER A 369 8.71 15.03 2.60
C SER A 369 9.85 14.05 2.83
N LEU A 370 9.73 12.98 3.63
CA LEU A 370 10.74 11.90 3.74
C LEU A 370 10.50 10.71 2.79
N SER A 371 9.38 10.69 2.06
CA SER A 371 9.02 9.59 1.16
C SER A 371 8.87 8.24 1.88
N LEU A 372 8.20 8.25 3.04
CA LEU A 372 8.01 7.09 3.92
C LEU A 372 7.36 5.88 3.21
N GLY A 373 6.53 6.11 2.19
CA GLY A 373 6.00 5.06 1.31
C GLY A 373 7.06 4.21 0.62
N SER A 374 8.04 4.86 -0.01
CA SER A 374 9.13 4.14 -0.66
C SER A 374 10.12 3.57 0.35
N TYR A 375 10.36 4.29 1.45
CA TYR A 375 11.27 3.83 2.50
C TYR A 375 10.75 2.56 3.18
N SER A 376 9.45 2.49 3.49
CA SER A 376 8.87 1.31 4.13
C SER A 376 8.90 0.09 3.22
N ALA A 377 8.62 0.25 1.92
CA ALA A 377 8.78 -0.82 0.95
C ALA A 377 10.22 -1.37 0.90
N LEU A 378 11.24 -0.49 0.98
CA LEU A 378 12.64 -0.92 1.05
C LEU A 378 12.95 -1.66 2.36
N ARG A 379 12.43 -1.19 3.49
CA ARG A 379 12.56 -1.89 4.78
C ARG A 379 11.92 -3.27 4.74
N LEU A 380 10.76 -3.42 4.11
CA LEU A 380 10.08 -4.72 3.96
C LEU A 380 10.84 -5.66 3.02
N VAL A 381 11.42 -5.15 1.93
CA VAL A 381 12.31 -5.95 1.09
C VAL A 381 13.51 -6.46 1.89
N SER A 382 14.14 -5.59 2.70
CA SER A 382 15.27 -5.99 3.53
C SER A 382 14.88 -7.01 4.59
N HIS A 383 13.74 -6.80 5.27
CA HIS A 383 13.22 -7.72 6.28
C HIS A 383 12.89 -9.10 5.68
N ALA A 384 12.24 -9.14 4.51
CA ALA A 384 11.99 -10.39 3.80
C ALA A 384 13.30 -11.09 3.37
N SER A 385 14.35 -10.33 3.03
CA SER A 385 15.66 -10.90 2.72
C SER A 385 16.31 -11.51 3.96
N GLN A 386 16.25 -10.84 5.11
CA GLN A 386 16.78 -11.34 6.39
C GLN A 386 16.07 -12.62 6.85
N ILE A 387 14.74 -12.66 6.77
CA ILE A 387 13.98 -13.88 7.09
C ILE A 387 14.35 -15.03 6.14
N SER A 388 14.67 -14.73 4.88
CA SER A 388 15.08 -15.75 3.90
C SER A 388 16.38 -16.48 4.28
N ASP A 389 17.23 -15.90 5.15
CA ASP A 389 18.47 -16.53 5.59
C ASP A 389 18.19 -17.73 6.49
N THR A 390 17.13 -17.67 7.30
CA THR A 390 16.69 -18.76 8.18
C THR A 390 15.52 -19.56 7.59
N VAL A 391 14.69 -18.95 6.74
CA VAL A 391 13.49 -19.55 6.12
C VAL A 391 13.57 -19.41 4.59
N PRO A 392 14.30 -20.28 3.87
CA PRO A 392 14.59 -20.10 2.44
C PRO A 392 13.37 -20.06 1.51
N LYS A 393 12.21 -20.53 1.98
CA LYS A 393 10.93 -20.46 1.23
C LYS A 393 10.40 -19.03 1.17
N LEU A 394 10.62 -18.22 2.21
CA LEU A 394 10.19 -16.84 2.32
C LEU A 394 11.22 -15.93 1.66
N ARG A 395 11.04 -15.66 0.37
CA ARG A 395 12.00 -14.90 -0.45
C ARG A 395 11.39 -13.75 -1.22
N SER A 396 10.10 -13.52 -1.04
CA SER A 396 9.34 -12.53 -1.82
C SER A 396 8.76 -11.43 -0.93
N PHE A 397 8.64 -10.25 -1.50
CA PHE A 397 7.87 -9.13 -0.97
C PHE A 397 6.72 -8.83 -1.93
N GLN A 398 5.51 -8.58 -1.43
CA GLN A 398 4.31 -8.36 -2.23
C GLN A 398 3.59 -7.06 -1.86
N LEU A 399 3.26 -6.26 -2.89
CA LEU A 399 2.47 -5.03 -2.86
C LEU A 399 1.17 -5.16 -3.65
#